data_AF-A0A3B0WXF9-F1
#
_entry.id   AF-A0A3B0WXF9-F1
#
_cell.length_a   1.000
_cell.length_b   1.000
_cell.length_c   1.000
_cell.angle_alpha   90.00
_cell.angle_beta   90.00
_cell.angle_gamma   90.00
#
_symmetry.space_group_name_H-M   'P 1'
#
loop_
_entity.id
_entity.type
_entity.pdbx_description
1 polymer ?
#
loop_
_entity_poly.entity_id
_entity_poly.type
_entity_poly.pdbx_seq_one_letter_code
_entity_poly.pdbx_strand_id
1 'polypeptide(L)'
;MRIKKYSALSTFTGLCLGLSVCQAAPKMDASAAPIQKLPKKVNVSDSGVYSFTLKNGLKILVKPDHRSPVAVSQIWYKVGGSYEYDGITGVSHALEHMMFKGTKKLKPGEFSEIIAANGGSENAFTGKDYTAYFQRISSDRLELCLEHEADRMRNLQLSDAEFKKEIEVIKEERRSRTDDKPTALTFERFNAAAFINSSYQQPIIGWMEDLDSMELSDLNQWYKTWYAPNNATLVVSGDVDPQQIKIWAQKYFGGFERSKITPPKPRREVVQMGERRITVKLPAKVPFLIMGYKVPTLKTIIEKSEDENEIYALEVLAGVLDGGNSSRLSQRLIRETEIATSAGAGYNPYSRQQTLFTFSGMPREGHTVAELELAIKKQIAIIQETPPSKQELNRVKAQVIASSVYEKDSSFYQAMQLGTLETVGVGWQKKDDYLKKIQQVTAQQVQAVAKKYLQDDSLTVAVLDPQPIDTSKPRKSHRAAGGRRGH
;
A
#
# COMPACT_ATOMS: atom_id res chain seq x y z
N MET A 1 2.23 -65.47 -1.91
CA MET A 1 1.70 -65.64 -3.27
C MET A 1 2.44 -64.68 -4.18
N ARG A 2 3.27 -65.21 -5.08
CA ARG A 2 4.13 -64.47 -6.04
C ARG A 2 3.35 -64.12 -7.31
N ILE A 3 3.97 -63.25 -8.14
CA ILE A 3 4.01 -63.22 -9.63
C ILE A 3 3.51 -61.85 -10.16
N LYS A 4 4.14 -61.12 -11.09
CA LYS A 4 5.48 -61.10 -11.73
C LYS A 4 5.55 -59.76 -12.51
N LYS A 5 6.76 -59.21 -12.67
CA LYS A 5 7.13 -58.22 -13.70
C LYS A 5 7.18 -58.89 -15.08
N TYR A 6 6.95 -58.14 -16.15
CA TYR A 6 7.68 -58.31 -17.43
C TYR A 6 7.87 -56.98 -18.16
N SER A 7 9.11 -56.78 -18.61
CA SER A 7 9.62 -55.80 -19.55
C SER A 7 9.52 -56.32 -20.98
N ALA A 8 9.42 -55.45 -21.98
CA ALA A 8 9.98 -55.71 -23.31
C ALA A 8 10.36 -54.41 -24.03
N LEU A 9 11.66 -54.32 -24.33
CA LEU A 9 12.31 -53.40 -25.26
C LEU A 9 12.13 -53.94 -26.69
N SER A 10 11.95 -53.07 -27.68
CA SER A 10 12.30 -53.40 -29.07
C SER A 10 12.75 -52.16 -29.84
N THR A 11 14.05 -52.16 -30.12
CA THR A 11 14.81 -51.33 -31.05
C THR A 11 14.36 -51.51 -32.50
N PHE A 12 14.35 -50.43 -33.28
CA PHE A 12 14.45 -50.50 -34.74
C PHE A 12 15.51 -49.50 -35.22
N THR A 13 16.61 -50.05 -35.74
CA THR A 13 17.68 -49.39 -36.48
C THR A 13 17.30 -49.37 -37.95
N GLY A 14 17.44 -48.22 -38.61
CA GLY A 14 17.27 -48.07 -40.06
C GLY A 14 18.14 -46.92 -40.56
N LEU A 15 19.30 -47.28 -41.11
CA LEU A 15 20.31 -46.42 -41.72
C LEU A 15 19.99 -46.29 -43.22
N CYS A 16 20.00 -45.07 -43.79
CA CYS A 16 20.24 -44.87 -45.24
C CYS A 16 20.71 -43.45 -45.55
N LEU A 17 21.60 -43.37 -46.54
CA LEU A 17 22.56 -42.30 -46.86
C LEU A 17 21.96 -41.00 -47.43
N GLY A 18 22.56 -39.88 -46.99
CA GLY A 18 23.15 -38.76 -47.74
C GLY A 18 22.66 -38.37 -49.14
N LEU A 19 22.39 -37.07 -49.30
CA LEU A 19 22.79 -36.25 -50.45
C LEU A 19 22.80 -34.76 -50.05
N SER A 20 23.92 -34.11 -50.31
CA SER A 20 24.22 -32.71 -49.99
C SER A 20 23.79 -31.81 -51.16
N VAL A 21 23.02 -30.75 -50.88
CA VAL A 21 22.82 -29.63 -51.81
C VAL A 21 22.90 -28.32 -51.02
N CYS A 22 24.00 -27.59 -51.22
CA CYS A 22 24.11 -26.19 -50.81
C CYS A 22 23.16 -25.33 -51.68
N GLN A 23 22.21 -24.64 -51.04
CA GLN A 23 21.52 -23.50 -51.65
C GLN A 23 21.83 -22.24 -50.84
N ALA A 24 22.43 -21.26 -51.52
CA ALA A 24 22.71 -19.95 -50.97
C ALA A 24 21.40 -19.17 -50.74
N ALA A 25 21.23 -18.63 -49.53
CA ALA A 25 20.11 -17.76 -49.20
C ALA A 25 20.29 -16.38 -49.88
N PRO A 26 19.22 -15.78 -50.43
CA PRO A 26 19.29 -14.46 -51.06
C PRO A 26 19.45 -13.36 -50.00
N LYS A 27 20.37 -12.43 -50.27
CA LYS A 27 20.53 -11.18 -49.50
C LYS A 27 19.30 -10.29 -49.73
N MET A 28 18.55 -9.99 -48.67
CA MET A 28 17.57 -8.90 -48.69
C MET A 28 18.28 -7.60 -48.34
N ASP A 29 18.21 -6.64 -49.25
CA ASP A 29 18.65 -5.26 -49.07
C ASP A 29 17.86 -4.58 -47.95
N ALA A 30 18.58 -4.10 -46.93
CA ALA A 30 18.04 -3.24 -45.90
C ALA A 30 18.00 -1.78 -46.39
N SER A 31 16.90 -1.39 -47.03
CA SER A 31 16.57 0.03 -47.19
C SER A 31 16.07 0.56 -45.84
N ALA A 32 16.96 1.21 -45.09
CA ALA A 32 16.62 1.89 -43.85
C ALA A 32 15.84 3.18 -44.16
N ALA A 33 14.57 3.24 -43.77
CA ALA A 33 13.81 4.48 -43.73
C ALA A 33 14.47 5.48 -42.74
N PRO A 34 14.45 6.79 -43.02
CA PRO A 34 15.18 7.76 -42.24
C PRO A 34 14.61 7.90 -40.82
N ILE A 35 15.46 7.61 -39.82
CA ILE A 35 15.19 7.82 -38.40
C ILE A 35 14.91 9.32 -38.18
N GLN A 36 13.65 9.67 -37.93
CA GLN A 36 13.29 10.99 -37.43
C GLN A 36 13.96 11.23 -36.07
N LYS A 37 14.83 12.26 -36.00
CA LYS A 37 15.41 12.74 -34.74
C LYS A 37 14.29 13.21 -33.80
N LEU A 38 14.05 12.48 -32.73
CA LEU A 38 13.16 12.87 -31.62
C LEU A 38 13.80 13.99 -30.78
N PRO A 39 13.06 15.05 -30.39
CA PRO A 39 13.59 16.06 -29.49
C PRO A 39 13.25 15.84 -28.00
N LYS A 40 14.26 16.18 -27.17
CA LYS A 40 14.32 16.53 -25.74
C LYS A 40 14.21 15.44 -24.65
N LYS A 41 15.34 15.28 -23.94
CA LYS A 41 15.64 14.66 -22.63
C LYS A 41 14.54 13.76 -22.05
N VAL A 42 14.63 12.47 -22.36
CA VAL A 42 14.02 11.43 -21.53
C VAL A 42 14.84 11.35 -20.25
N ASN A 43 14.22 11.65 -19.10
CA ASN A 43 14.86 11.43 -17.81
C ASN A 43 14.68 9.95 -17.45
N VAL A 44 15.72 9.16 -17.66
CA VAL A 44 15.84 7.79 -17.16
C VAL A 44 16.64 7.86 -15.86
N SER A 45 16.12 7.32 -14.76
CA SER A 45 16.90 7.21 -13.53
C SER A 45 17.93 6.08 -13.61
N ASP A 46 18.91 6.09 -12.70
CA ASP A 46 19.86 5.00 -12.46
C ASP A 46 19.14 3.66 -12.19
N SER A 47 17.91 3.73 -11.71
CA SER A 47 17.05 2.60 -11.45
C SER A 47 16.13 2.20 -12.61
N GLY A 48 16.33 2.77 -13.80
CA GLY A 48 15.60 2.40 -15.02
C GLY A 48 14.13 2.80 -15.03
N VAL A 49 13.77 3.90 -14.36
CA VAL A 49 12.42 4.48 -14.42
C VAL A 49 12.42 5.63 -15.42
N TYR A 50 11.47 5.61 -16.35
CA TYR A 50 11.21 6.65 -17.32
C TYR A 50 10.12 7.58 -16.78
N SER A 51 10.38 8.88 -16.75
CA SER A 51 9.41 9.86 -16.27
C SER A 51 8.98 10.82 -17.39
N PHE A 52 7.67 10.98 -17.54
CA PHE A 52 7.06 11.96 -18.45
C PHE A 52 6.04 12.81 -17.70
N THR A 53 5.70 13.96 -18.28
CA THR A 53 4.60 14.79 -17.81
C THR A 53 3.87 15.37 -19.01
N LEU A 54 2.56 15.11 -19.10
CA LEU A 54 1.72 15.66 -20.16
C LEU A 54 1.46 17.16 -19.91
N LYS A 55 1.04 17.89 -20.95
CA LYS A 55 0.72 19.33 -20.82
C LYS A 55 -0.38 19.62 -19.79
N ASN A 56 -1.33 18.70 -19.63
CA ASN A 56 -2.38 18.78 -18.63
C ASN A 56 -1.92 18.38 -17.22
N GLY A 57 -0.62 18.14 -17.00
CA GLY A 57 -0.05 17.88 -15.68
C GLY A 57 -0.08 16.42 -15.22
N LEU A 58 -0.65 15.48 -16.00
CA LEU A 58 -0.55 14.06 -15.68
C LEU A 58 0.91 13.62 -15.70
N LYS A 59 1.40 13.14 -14.55
CA LYS A 59 2.73 12.54 -14.43
C LYS A 59 2.65 11.06 -14.79
N ILE A 60 3.63 10.59 -15.56
CA ILE A 60 3.70 9.20 -16.02
C ILE A 60 5.05 8.64 -15.61
N LEU A 61 5.04 7.50 -14.92
CA LEU A 61 6.22 6.75 -14.51
C LEU A 61 6.17 5.37 -15.16
N VAL A 62 7.19 5.00 -15.91
CA VAL A 62 7.27 3.69 -16.56
C VAL A 62 8.52 2.96 -16.09
N LYS A 63 8.34 1.73 -15.61
CA LYS A 63 9.41 0.85 -15.17
C LYS A 63 9.38 -0.46 -16.00
N PRO A 64 10.12 -0.51 -17.12
CA PRO A 64 10.19 -1.71 -17.93
C PRO A 64 10.77 -2.90 -17.16
N ASP A 65 10.14 -4.06 -17.33
CA ASP A 65 10.55 -5.35 -16.79
C ASP A 65 10.06 -6.47 -17.74
N HIS A 66 10.95 -6.94 -18.61
CA HIS A 66 10.64 -7.88 -19.69
C HIS A 66 10.75 -9.36 -19.26
N ARG A 67 10.73 -9.67 -17.96
CA ARG A 67 10.84 -11.06 -17.46
C ARG A 67 9.62 -11.93 -17.80
N SER A 68 8.46 -11.33 -18.04
CA SER A 68 7.23 -12.01 -18.44
C SER A 68 6.34 -11.07 -19.27
N PRO A 69 5.51 -11.57 -20.21
CA PRO A 69 4.61 -10.77 -21.06
C PRO A 69 3.37 -10.27 -20.30
N VAL A 70 3.60 -9.67 -19.13
CA VAL A 70 2.59 -9.14 -18.21
C VAL A 70 2.94 -7.69 -17.93
N ALA A 71 1.92 -6.84 -17.93
CA ALA A 71 2.02 -5.45 -17.53
C ALA A 71 1.08 -5.15 -16.36
N VAL A 72 1.50 -4.20 -15.54
CA VAL A 72 0.71 -3.61 -14.47
C VAL A 72 0.54 -2.13 -14.78
N SER A 73 -0.70 -1.66 -14.79
CA SER A 73 -1.03 -0.23 -14.79
C SER A 73 -1.61 0.15 -13.45
N GLN A 74 -1.23 1.31 -12.93
CA GLN A 74 -1.80 1.90 -11.72
C GLN A 74 -2.02 3.38 -11.93
N ILE A 75 -3.23 3.88 -11.70
CA ILE A 75 -3.50 5.31 -11.60
C ILE A 75 -3.61 5.69 -10.12
N TRP A 76 -2.80 6.66 -9.71
CA TRP A 76 -2.72 7.11 -8.32
C TRP A 76 -3.22 8.54 -8.21
N TYR A 77 -4.36 8.74 -7.56
CA TYR A 77 -4.88 10.08 -7.27
C TYR A 77 -4.32 10.58 -5.94
N LYS A 78 -3.85 11.84 -5.92
CA LYS A 78 -3.32 12.52 -4.73
C LYS A 78 -4.45 13.04 -3.84
N VAL A 79 -5.35 12.15 -3.44
CA VAL A 79 -6.48 12.39 -2.52
C VAL A 79 -6.80 11.08 -1.77
N GLY A 80 -7.15 11.16 -0.50
CA GLY A 80 -7.54 10.02 0.34
C GLY A 80 -8.13 10.51 1.67
N GLY A 81 -8.25 9.63 2.65
CA GLY A 81 -8.92 9.94 3.94
C GLY A 81 -8.40 11.20 4.66
N SER A 82 -7.12 11.52 4.52
CA SER A 82 -6.47 12.67 5.16
C SER A 82 -6.89 14.02 4.57
N TYR A 83 -7.59 14.03 3.44
CA TYR A 83 -8.16 15.21 2.80
C TYR A 83 -9.60 15.47 3.25
N GLU A 84 -10.27 14.47 3.83
CA GLU A 84 -11.69 14.51 4.22
C GLU A 84 -11.89 15.37 5.46
N TYR A 85 -13.08 15.95 5.64
CA TYR A 85 -13.43 16.72 6.81
C TYR A 85 -14.62 16.09 7.53
N ASP A 86 -14.83 16.51 8.77
CA ASP A 86 -15.87 15.93 9.62
C ASP A 86 -17.26 16.09 8.97
N GLY A 87 -18.08 15.04 9.04
CA GLY A 87 -19.38 14.95 8.38
C GLY A 87 -19.34 14.30 7.00
N ILE A 88 -18.16 14.08 6.39
CA ILE A 88 -18.02 13.37 5.11
C ILE A 88 -16.89 12.32 5.12
N THR A 89 -16.49 11.82 6.30
CA THR A 89 -15.44 10.80 6.36
C THR A 89 -15.87 9.53 5.62
N GLY A 90 -14.93 8.89 4.93
CA GLY A 90 -15.18 7.75 4.06
C GLY A 90 -15.52 8.10 2.62
N VAL A 91 -15.69 9.39 2.25
CA VAL A 91 -16.07 9.78 0.87
C VAL A 91 -15.07 9.32 -0.19
N SER A 92 -13.77 9.25 0.13
CA SER A 92 -12.75 8.75 -0.81
C SER A 92 -12.91 7.27 -1.08
N HIS A 93 -13.21 6.50 -0.02
CA HIS A 93 -13.48 5.06 -0.13
C HIS A 93 -14.83 4.81 -0.82
N ALA A 94 -15.86 5.59 -0.51
CA ALA A 94 -17.14 5.49 -1.19
C ALA A 94 -17.03 5.80 -2.68
N LEU A 95 -16.25 6.82 -3.06
CA LEU A 95 -15.99 7.13 -4.46
C LEU A 95 -15.19 6.02 -5.15
N GLU A 96 -14.25 5.37 -4.45
CA GLU A 96 -13.54 4.20 -4.96
C GLU A 96 -14.50 3.08 -5.40
N HIS A 97 -15.47 2.74 -4.56
CA HIS A 97 -16.51 1.77 -4.94
C HIS A 97 -17.33 2.25 -6.13
N MET A 98 -17.71 3.53 -6.14
CA MET A 98 -18.51 4.12 -7.21
C MET A 98 -17.75 4.22 -8.55
N MET A 99 -16.42 4.22 -8.55
CA MET A 99 -15.58 4.20 -9.76
C MET A 99 -15.68 2.89 -10.58
N PHE A 100 -16.39 1.87 -10.06
CA PHE A 100 -16.74 0.65 -10.77
C PHE A 100 -18.19 0.62 -11.28
N LYS A 101 -18.98 1.69 -11.01
CA LYS A 101 -20.41 1.77 -11.34
C LYS A 101 -20.68 2.44 -12.69
N GLY A 102 -19.67 2.45 -13.56
CA GLY A 102 -19.81 2.78 -14.97
C GLY A 102 -19.53 4.24 -15.32
N THR A 103 -19.42 4.43 -16.63
CA THR A 103 -19.17 5.72 -17.28
C THR A 103 -20.26 5.93 -18.33
N LYS A 104 -20.12 6.96 -19.16
CA LYS A 104 -20.98 7.11 -20.34
C LYS A 104 -20.78 5.99 -21.36
N LYS A 105 -19.58 5.40 -21.41
CA LYS A 105 -19.19 4.37 -22.38
C LYS A 105 -19.45 2.95 -21.86
N LEU A 106 -19.27 2.73 -20.55
CA LEU A 106 -19.35 1.42 -19.93
C LEU A 106 -20.45 1.35 -18.88
N LYS A 107 -21.21 0.27 -18.90
CA LYS A 107 -22.21 -0.07 -17.88
C LYS A 107 -21.55 -0.38 -16.54
N PRO A 108 -22.30 -0.31 -15.42
CA PRO A 108 -21.80 -0.75 -14.13
C PRO A 108 -21.21 -2.17 -14.21
N GLY A 109 -19.98 -2.34 -13.71
CA GLY A 109 -19.27 -3.63 -13.70
C GLY A 109 -18.64 -4.09 -15.02
N GLU A 110 -19.01 -3.49 -16.17
CA GLU A 110 -18.55 -3.92 -17.50
C GLU A 110 -17.03 -3.82 -17.66
N PHE A 111 -16.39 -2.79 -17.09
CA PHE A 111 -14.93 -2.67 -17.13
C PHE A 111 -14.24 -3.92 -16.53
N SER A 112 -14.73 -4.38 -15.38
CA SER A 112 -14.18 -5.54 -14.69
C SER A 112 -14.41 -6.84 -15.46
N GLU A 113 -15.56 -6.98 -16.11
CA GLU A 113 -15.88 -8.11 -16.99
C GLU A 113 -14.94 -8.14 -18.19
N ILE A 114 -14.67 -7.00 -18.82
CA ILE A 114 -13.72 -6.84 -19.92
C ILE A 114 -12.31 -7.28 -19.48
N ILE A 115 -11.84 -6.82 -18.31
CA ILE A 115 -10.52 -7.19 -17.78
C ILE A 115 -10.45 -8.70 -17.54
N ALA A 116 -11.46 -9.29 -16.89
CA ALA A 116 -11.50 -10.73 -16.63
C ALA A 116 -11.54 -11.56 -17.92
N ALA A 117 -12.31 -11.13 -18.93
CA ALA A 117 -12.39 -11.78 -20.23
C ALA A 117 -11.06 -11.76 -21.00
N ASN A 118 -10.18 -10.80 -20.71
CA ASN A 118 -8.82 -10.71 -21.25
C ASN A 118 -7.76 -11.38 -20.35
N GLY A 119 -8.19 -12.22 -19.38
CA GLY A 119 -7.28 -12.94 -18.47
C GLY A 119 -6.57 -12.03 -17.47
N GLY A 120 -7.03 -10.79 -17.31
CA GLY A 120 -6.49 -9.84 -16.36
C GLY A 120 -7.17 -9.90 -14.99
N SER A 121 -6.61 -9.15 -14.05
CA SER A 121 -7.20 -8.88 -12.74
C SER A 121 -7.12 -7.38 -12.46
N GLU A 122 -8.13 -6.84 -11.79
CA GLU A 122 -8.12 -5.44 -11.35
C GLU A 122 -8.56 -5.31 -9.90
N ASN A 123 -8.16 -4.21 -9.27
CA ASN A 123 -8.71 -3.79 -8.00
C ASN A 123 -8.45 -2.30 -7.76
N ALA A 124 -8.88 -1.81 -6.61
CA ALA A 124 -8.53 -0.51 -6.09
C ALA A 124 -8.25 -0.57 -4.59
N PHE A 125 -7.71 0.52 -4.06
CA PHE A 125 -7.59 0.74 -2.62
C PHE A 125 -7.48 2.23 -2.31
N THR A 126 -8.07 2.59 -1.17
CA THR A 126 -7.96 3.92 -0.58
C THR A 126 -7.04 3.88 0.64
N GLY A 127 -6.07 4.77 0.64
CA GLY A 127 -5.18 5.04 1.77
C GLY A 127 -5.55 6.35 2.48
N LYS A 128 -4.76 6.73 3.48
CA LYS A 128 -4.87 8.05 4.11
C LYS A 128 -4.57 9.16 3.11
N ASP A 129 -3.60 9.00 2.22
CA ASP A 129 -3.10 10.12 1.40
C ASP A 129 -3.38 10.01 -0.09
N TYR A 130 -3.93 8.88 -0.53
CA TYR A 130 -4.12 8.53 -1.93
C TYR A 130 -5.29 7.55 -2.10
N THR A 131 -5.80 7.48 -3.31
CA THR A 131 -6.65 6.40 -3.81
C THR A 131 -6.04 5.90 -5.10
N ALA A 132 -5.83 4.59 -5.20
CA ALA A 132 -5.18 3.97 -6.33
C ALA A 132 -6.08 2.91 -6.96
N TYR A 133 -6.04 2.83 -8.28
CA TYR A 133 -6.70 1.79 -9.05
C TYR A 133 -5.68 1.11 -9.94
N PHE A 134 -5.82 -0.20 -10.12
CA PHE A 134 -4.82 -0.95 -10.86
C PHE A 134 -5.39 -2.12 -11.67
N GLN A 135 -4.66 -2.46 -12.72
CA GLN A 135 -4.89 -3.65 -13.54
C GLN A 135 -3.57 -4.41 -13.70
N ARG A 136 -3.65 -5.73 -13.67
CA ARG A 136 -2.61 -6.65 -14.11
C ARG A 136 -3.17 -7.44 -15.29
N ILE A 137 -2.50 -7.39 -16.43
CA ILE A 137 -2.99 -7.96 -17.68
C ILE A 137 -1.81 -8.34 -18.58
N SER A 138 -2.05 -9.09 -19.66
CA SER A 138 -1.02 -9.32 -20.69
C SER A 138 -0.62 -8.00 -21.37
N SER A 139 0.67 -7.85 -21.69
CA SER A 139 1.24 -6.60 -22.20
C SER A 139 0.58 -6.11 -23.49
N ASP A 140 0.13 -7.01 -24.36
CA ASP A 140 -0.58 -6.72 -25.62
C ASP A 140 -2.01 -6.16 -25.42
N ARG A 141 -2.57 -6.27 -24.22
CA ARG A 141 -3.90 -5.73 -23.86
C ARG A 141 -3.83 -4.48 -22.99
N LEU A 142 -2.64 -3.99 -22.64
CA LEU A 142 -2.49 -2.86 -21.72
C LEU A 142 -3.17 -1.57 -22.20
N GLU A 143 -3.21 -1.32 -23.52
CA GLU A 143 -3.85 -0.13 -24.08
C GLU A 143 -5.32 -0.01 -23.66
N LEU A 144 -6.03 -1.15 -23.57
CA LEU A 144 -7.42 -1.24 -23.13
C LEU A 144 -7.59 -0.70 -21.70
N CYS A 145 -6.69 -1.07 -20.80
CA CYS A 145 -6.70 -0.57 -19.42
C CYS A 145 -6.53 0.95 -19.39
N LEU A 146 -5.58 1.48 -20.17
CA LEU A 146 -5.31 2.93 -20.22
C LEU A 146 -6.50 3.72 -20.79
N GLU A 147 -7.17 3.18 -21.82
CA GLU A 147 -8.38 3.77 -22.38
C GLU A 147 -9.50 3.84 -21.33
N HIS A 148 -9.77 2.75 -20.63
CA HIS A 148 -10.84 2.69 -19.65
C HIS A 148 -10.54 3.50 -18.38
N GLU A 149 -9.29 3.53 -17.93
CA GLU A 149 -8.85 4.39 -16.83
C GLU A 149 -9.01 5.87 -17.16
N ALA A 150 -8.66 6.26 -18.38
CA ALA A 150 -8.87 7.61 -18.88
C ALA A 150 -10.37 7.97 -18.91
N ASP A 151 -11.21 7.06 -19.40
CA ASP A 151 -12.65 7.28 -19.44
C ASP A 151 -13.23 7.51 -18.04
N ARG A 152 -12.94 6.63 -17.07
CA ARG A 152 -13.46 6.81 -15.70
C ARG A 152 -12.81 7.97 -14.94
N MET A 153 -11.65 8.48 -15.36
CA MET A 153 -11.06 9.69 -14.76
C MET A 153 -11.96 10.92 -14.92
N ARG A 154 -12.69 11.07 -16.03
CA ARG A 154 -13.49 12.27 -16.31
C ARG A 154 -14.95 12.05 -16.76
N ASN A 155 -15.36 10.81 -17.02
CA ASN A 155 -16.69 10.50 -17.55
C ASN A 155 -17.50 9.55 -16.65
N LEU A 156 -17.15 9.43 -15.37
CA LEU A 156 -17.90 8.61 -14.41
C LEU A 156 -19.37 9.03 -14.35
N GLN A 157 -20.28 8.07 -14.27
CA GLN A 157 -21.71 8.31 -14.11
C GLN A 157 -22.14 7.88 -12.70
N LEU A 158 -22.26 8.87 -11.82
CA LEU A 158 -22.74 8.67 -10.45
C LEU A 158 -24.26 8.74 -10.44
N SER A 159 -24.92 7.60 -10.20
CA SER A 159 -26.38 7.53 -10.09
C SER A 159 -26.82 7.31 -8.65
N ASP A 160 -27.97 7.89 -8.29
CA ASP A 160 -28.58 7.75 -6.96
C ASP A 160 -28.93 6.29 -6.65
N ALA A 161 -29.41 5.55 -7.64
CA ALA A 161 -29.77 4.15 -7.48
C ALA A 161 -28.57 3.25 -7.15
N GLU A 162 -27.41 3.47 -7.80
CA GLU A 162 -26.20 2.71 -7.49
C GLU A 162 -25.56 3.18 -6.18
N PHE A 163 -25.57 4.49 -5.89
CA PHE A 163 -25.06 5.03 -4.64
C PHE A 163 -25.79 4.47 -3.41
N LYS A 164 -27.13 4.48 -3.41
CA LYS A 164 -27.93 3.94 -2.30
C LYS A 164 -27.68 2.46 -2.02
N LYS A 165 -27.36 1.68 -3.05
CA LYS A 165 -26.98 0.26 -2.87
C LYS A 165 -25.57 0.16 -2.32
N GLU A 166 -24.64 0.90 -2.89
CA GLU A 166 -23.22 0.77 -2.59
C GLU A 166 -22.87 1.30 -1.19
N ILE A 167 -23.53 2.35 -0.73
CA ILE A 167 -23.31 2.86 0.63
C ILE A 167 -23.70 1.82 1.68
N GLU A 168 -24.74 1.01 1.45
CA GLU A 168 -25.10 -0.10 2.34
C GLU A 168 -24.07 -1.23 2.28
N VAL A 169 -23.48 -1.51 1.12
CA VAL A 169 -22.36 -2.46 0.99
C VAL A 169 -21.15 -1.99 1.80
N ILE A 170 -20.83 -0.69 1.75
CA ILE A 170 -19.72 -0.10 2.52
C ILE A 170 -19.99 -0.16 4.03
N LYS A 171 -21.22 0.09 4.48
CA LYS A 171 -21.60 -0.07 5.89
C LYS A 171 -21.44 -1.52 6.37
N GLU A 172 -21.81 -2.50 5.54
CA GLU A 172 -21.58 -3.92 5.85
C GLU A 172 -20.09 -4.28 5.85
N GLU A 173 -19.31 -3.72 4.94
CA GLU A 173 -17.85 -3.85 4.96
C GLU A 173 -17.27 -3.29 6.26
N ARG A 174 -17.71 -2.09 6.70
CA ARG A 174 -17.28 -1.49 7.97
C ARG A 174 -17.59 -2.40 9.14
N ARG A 175 -18.81 -2.96 9.20
CA ARG A 175 -19.19 -3.93 10.24
C ARG A 175 -18.26 -5.12 10.26
N SER A 176 -18.06 -5.76 9.10
CA SER A 176 -17.25 -6.97 8.97
C SER A 176 -15.76 -6.75 9.21
N ARG A 177 -15.20 -5.63 8.75
CA ARG A 177 -13.76 -5.35 8.79
C ARG A 177 -13.31 -4.64 10.07
N THR A 178 -14.19 -3.88 10.69
CA THR A 178 -13.85 -3.05 11.86
C THR A 178 -14.73 -3.38 13.04
N ASP A 179 -16.04 -3.16 12.96
CA ASP A 179 -16.90 -3.17 14.15
C ASP A 179 -16.98 -4.57 14.81
N ASP A 180 -17.03 -5.64 14.00
CA ASP A 180 -17.08 -7.04 14.45
C ASP A 180 -15.69 -7.65 14.69
N LYS A 181 -14.61 -6.88 14.48
CA LYS A 181 -13.22 -7.30 14.74
C LYS A 181 -12.66 -6.50 15.91
N PRO A 182 -12.66 -7.04 17.15
CA PRO A 182 -12.29 -6.29 18.35
C PRO A 182 -10.93 -5.60 18.29
N THR A 183 -9.93 -6.24 17.68
CA THR A 183 -8.60 -5.64 17.49
C THR A 183 -8.59 -4.48 16.50
N ALA A 184 -9.36 -4.58 15.40
CA ALA A 184 -9.48 -3.51 14.41
C ALA A 184 -10.24 -2.31 14.98
N LEU A 185 -11.35 -2.53 15.68
CA LEU A 185 -12.08 -1.45 16.34
C LEU A 185 -11.23 -0.80 17.46
N THR A 186 -10.45 -1.58 18.20
CA THR A 186 -9.50 -1.02 19.19
C THR A 186 -8.42 -0.17 18.50
N PHE A 187 -7.90 -0.60 17.35
CA PHE A 187 -6.96 0.18 16.54
C PHE A 187 -7.57 1.49 16.01
N GLU A 188 -8.85 1.47 15.60
CA GLU A 188 -9.58 2.68 15.19
C GLU A 188 -9.66 3.68 16.36
N ARG A 189 -10.09 3.22 17.54
CA ARG A 189 -10.19 4.07 18.74
C ARG A 189 -8.80 4.55 19.21
N PHE A 190 -7.78 3.72 19.09
CA PHE A 190 -6.40 4.10 19.37
C PHE A 190 -5.94 5.26 18.50
N ASN A 191 -6.13 5.19 17.17
CA ASN A 191 -5.74 6.30 16.28
C ASN A 191 -6.51 7.59 16.59
N ALA A 192 -7.80 7.47 16.91
CA ALA A 192 -8.64 8.61 17.28
C ALA A 192 -8.21 9.27 18.60
N ALA A 193 -7.57 8.55 19.51
CA ALA A 193 -6.99 9.11 20.74
C ALA A 193 -5.55 9.61 20.54
N ALA A 194 -4.80 8.96 19.65
CA ALA A 194 -3.42 9.29 19.36
C ALA A 194 -3.30 10.64 18.63
N PHE A 195 -4.24 10.94 17.74
CA PHE A 195 -4.29 12.21 17.02
C PHE A 195 -5.55 12.98 17.44
N ILE A 196 -5.43 14.28 17.72
CA ILE A 196 -6.58 15.13 18.05
C ILE A 196 -6.83 16.25 17.05
N ASN A 197 -5.85 16.57 16.19
CA ASN A 197 -5.99 17.58 15.14
C ASN A 197 -5.60 17.05 13.76
N SER A 198 -4.65 16.12 13.68
CA SER A 198 -4.33 15.47 12.41
C SER A 198 -5.51 14.64 11.90
N SER A 199 -5.78 14.73 10.60
CA SER A 199 -6.79 13.89 9.95
C SER A 199 -6.47 12.40 9.95
N TYR A 200 -5.26 12.00 10.37
CA TYR A 200 -4.95 10.59 10.55
C TYR A 200 -5.76 9.93 11.68
N GLN A 201 -6.44 10.71 12.52
CA GLN A 201 -7.42 10.22 13.50
C GLN A 201 -8.62 9.50 12.87
N GLN A 202 -9.03 9.89 11.66
CA GLN A 202 -10.28 9.41 11.03
C GLN A 202 -10.09 8.04 10.37
N PRO A 203 -10.99 7.05 10.54
CA PRO A 203 -10.89 5.77 9.83
C PRO A 203 -11.06 5.98 8.32
N ILE A 204 -10.29 5.23 7.51
CA ILE A 204 -10.33 5.36 6.03
C ILE A 204 -11.73 5.06 5.48
N ILE A 205 -12.41 4.07 6.06
CA ILE A 205 -13.77 3.69 5.66
C ILE A 205 -14.82 4.72 6.09
N GLY A 206 -14.46 5.71 6.91
CA GLY A 206 -15.39 6.68 7.49
C GLY A 206 -16.05 6.21 8.77
N TRP A 207 -16.56 7.17 9.56
CA TRP A 207 -17.41 6.88 10.72
C TRP A 207 -18.78 6.39 10.25
N MET A 208 -19.41 5.48 11.01
CA MET A 208 -20.74 4.97 10.63
C MET A 208 -21.77 6.10 10.45
N GLU A 209 -21.74 7.10 11.33
CA GLU A 209 -22.64 8.27 11.24
C GLU A 209 -22.44 9.04 9.93
N ASP A 210 -21.19 9.31 9.55
CA ASP A 210 -20.87 10.01 8.30
C ASP A 210 -21.29 9.17 7.08
N LEU A 211 -21.17 7.84 7.15
CA LEU A 211 -21.67 6.93 6.11
C LEU A 211 -23.20 6.92 6.02
N ASP A 212 -23.90 7.07 7.16
CA ASP A 212 -25.35 7.15 7.23
C ASP A 212 -25.88 8.46 6.65
N SER A 213 -25.14 9.57 6.83
CA SER A 213 -25.50 10.89 6.31
C SER A 213 -24.93 11.23 4.94
N MET A 214 -24.09 10.37 4.35
CA MET A 214 -23.40 10.66 3.09
C MET A 214 -24.39 10.82 1.93
N GLU A 215 -24.17 11.84 1.10
CA GLU A 215 -25.00 12.13 -0.06
C GLU A 215 -24.23 11.96 -1.38
N LEU A 216 -24.97 11.71 -2.47
CA LEU A 216 -24.38 11.62 -3.81
C LEU A 216 -23.69 12.93 -4.26
N SER A 217 -24.16 14.07 -3.75
CA SER A 217 -23.56 15.40 -3.92
C SER A 217 -22.10 15.44 -3.43
N ASP A 218 -21.82 14.79 -2.29
CA ASP A 218 -20.48 14.73 -1.71
C ASP A 218 -19.51 14.05 -2.66
N LEU A 219 -19.90 12.86 -3.19
CA LEU A 219 -19.09 12.11 -4.14
C LEU A 219 -18.91 12.87 -5.46
N ASN A 220 -19.95 13.52 -5.97
CA ASN A 220 -19.86 14.34 -7.18
C ASN A 220 -18.85 15.48 -7.03
N GLN A 221 -18.92 16.19 -5.89
CA GLN A 221 -17.97 17.28 -5.61
C GLN A 221 -16.56 16.74 -5.41
N TRP A 222 -16.41 15.62 -4.70
CA TRP A 222 -15.13 14.96 -4.45
C TRP A 222 -14.47 14.54 -5.77
N TYR A 223 -15.20 13.84 -6.64
CA TYR A 223 -14.75 13.42 -7.96
C TYR A 223 -14.34 14.60 -8.84
N LYS A 224 -15.22 15.60 -9.01
CA LYS A 224 -14.97 16.78 -9.85
C LYS A 224 -13.71 17.54 -9.40
N THR A 225 -13.49 17.62 -8.09
CA THR A 225 -12.37 18.36 -7.51
C THR A 225 -11.07 17.58 -7.69
N TRP A 226 -11.03 16.33 -7.26
CA TRP A 226 -9.76 15.62 -7.04
C TRP A 226 -9.35 14.66 -8.15
N TYR A 227 -10.28 14.20 -8.98
CA TYR A 227 -10.01 13.21 -10.03
C TYR A 227 -9.73 13.92 -11.35
N ALA A 228 -8.46 14.29 -11.53
CA ALA A 228 -8.00 15.10 -12.65
C ALA A 228 -6.55 14.76 -13.01
N PRO A 229 -6.13 14.97 -14.27
CA PRO A 229 -4.77 14.65 -14.71
C PRO A 229 -3.69 15.33 -13.87
N ASN A 230 -3.86 16.61 -13.53
CA ASN A 230 -2.89 17.36 -12.71
C ASN A 230 -2.90 17.00 -11.21
N ASN A 231 -3.74 16.06 -10.78
CA ASN A 231 -3.76 15.50 -9.43
C ASN A 231 -3.51 13.99 -9.41
N ALA A 232 -3.04 13.42 -10.53
CA ALA A 232 -2.83 11.99 -10.68
C ALA A 232 -1.41 11.65 -11.18
N THR A 233 -0.98 10.44 -10.88
CA THR A 233 0.22 9.82 -11.44
C THR A 233 -0.16 8.48 -12.05
N LEU A 234 0.10 8.31 -13.34
CA LEU A 234 0.02 7.02 -14.01
C LEU A 234 1.36 6.29 -13.82
N VAL A 235 1.32 5.09 -13.26
CA VAL A 235 2.50 4.23 -13.08
C VAL A 235 2.29 2.94 -13.87
N VAL A 236 3.25 2.61 -14.73
CA VAL A 236 3.22 1.38 -15.52
C VAL A 236 4.50 0.59 -15.29
N SER A 237 4.39 -0.72 -15.05
CA SER A 237 5.53 -1.62 -14.90
C SER A 237 5.29 -2.96 -15.59
N GLY A 238 6.36 -3.66 -15.99
CA GLY A 238 6.29 -4.93 -16.70
C GLY A 238 6.78 -4.85 -18.14
N ASP A 239 6.33 -5.76 -18.98
CA ASP A 239 6.78 -5.87 -20.36
C ASP A 239 6.17 -4.77 -21.24
N VAL A 240 6.79 -3.59 -21.24
CA VAL A 240 6.26 -2.39 -21.91
C VAL A 240 7.38 -1.54 -22.52
N ASP A 241 7.08 -0.84 -23.62
CA ASP A 241 7.91 0.24 -24.14
C ASP A 241 7.47 1.59 -23.55
N PRO A 242 8.35 2.31 -22.82
CA PRO A 242 8.06 3.64 -22.29
C PRO A 242 7.55 4.66 -23.31
N GLN A 243 8.03 4.63 -24.56
CA GLN A 243 7.57 5.58 -25.58
C GLN A 243 6.15 5.25 -26.02
N GLN A 244 5.82 3.98 -26.19
CA GLN A 244 4.46 3.53 -26.48
C GLN A 244 3.49 3.93 -25.36
N ILE A 245 3.87 3.74 -24.09
CA ILE A 245 3.05 4.18 -22.94
C ILE A 245 2.81 5.70 -22.98
N LYS A 246 3.83 6.49 -23.29
CA LYS A 246 3.68 7.95 -23.43
C LYS A 246 2.70 8.32 -24.55
N ILE A 247 2.75 7.63 -25.69
CA ILE A 247 1.83 7.84 -26.82
C ILE A 247 0.40 7.53 -26.40
N TRP A 248 0.15 6.36 -25.80
CA TRP A 248 -1.19 6.00 -25.30
C TRP A 248 -1.69 6.96 -24.22
N ALA A 249 -0.82 7.34 -23.28
CA ALA A 249 -1.19 8.29 -22.25
C ALA A 249 -1.58 9.66 -22.84
N GLN A 250 -0.84 10.14 -23.84
CA GLN A 250 -1.18 11.37 -24.57
C GLN A 250 -2.47 11.23 -25.36
N LYS A 251 -2.74 10.07 -25.97
CA LYS A 251 -3.96 9.77 -26.73
C LYS A 251 -5.20 9.79 -25.83
N TYR A 252 -5.16 9.08 -24.70
CA TYR A 252 -6.34 8.87 -23.86
C TYR A 252 -6.53 9.91 -22.76
N PHE A 253 -5.45 10.34 -22.09
CA PHE A 253 -5.56 11.29 -20.98
C PHE A 253 -5.27 12.74 -21.41
N GLY A 254 -4.51 12.93 -22.49
CA GLY A 254 -3.94 14.23 -22.84
C GLY A 254 -4.95 15.32 -23.22
N GLY A 255 -6.17 14.93 -23.61
CA GLY A 255 -7.26 15.85 -23.94
C GLY A 255 -8.04 16.37 -22.73
N PHE A 256 -7.86 15.80 -21.54
CA PHE A 256 -8.63 16.21 -20.37
C PHE A 256 -8.15 17.52 -19.75
N GLU A 257 -9.12 18.31 -19.33
CA GLU A 257 -8.90 19.55 -18.60
C GLU A 257 -8.32 19.30 -17.20
N ARG A 258 -7.57 20.30 -16.74
CA ARG A 258 -7.03 20.34 -15.38
C ARG A 258 -8.15 20.73 -14.41
N SER A 259 -8.13 20.18 -13.20
CA SER A 259 -8.93 20.70 -12.10
C SER A 259 -8.16 21.76 -11.32
N LYS A 260 -8.88 22.74 -10.77
CA LYS A 260 -8.31 23.71 -9.81
C LYS A 260 -8.14 23.00 -8.47
N ILE A 261 -6.92 22.55 -8.19
CA ILE A 261 -6.59 21.90 -6.92
C ILE A 261 -6.10 22.97 -5.94
N THR A 262 -6.88 23.21 -4.89
CA THR A 262 -6.42 23.98 -3.73
C THR A 262 -5.90 22.99 -2.69
N PRO A 263 -4.60 23.02 -2.33
CA PRO A 263 -4.09 22.17 -1.27
C PRO A 263 -4.91 22.37 0.02
N PRO A 264 -5.28 21.28 0.73
CA PRO A 264 -5.96 21.43 2.00
C PRO A 264 -5.06 22.21 2.96
N LYS A 265 -5.67 23.05 3.81
CA LYS A 265 -4.93 23.74 4.87
C LYS A 265 -4.22 22.69 5.75
N PRO A 266 -2.97 22.93 6.19
CA PRO A 266 -2.25 21.96 7.01
C PRO A 266 -2.99 21.68 8.32
N ARG A 267 -3.48 20.44 8.50
CA ARG A 267 -4.00 19.92 9.78
C ARG A 267 -2.88 19.19 10.53
N ARG A 268 -1.92 19.95 11.05
CA ARG A 268 -0.77 19.38 11.76
C ARG A 268 -1.20 18.92 13.15
N GLU A 269 -0.72 17.75 13.58
CA GLU A 269 -0.99 17.29 14.94
C GLU A 269 -0.42 18.26 15.97
N VAL A 270 -1.16 18.46 17.06
CA VAL A 270 -0.68 19.28 18.18
C VAL A 270 0.31 18.50 19.03
N VAL A 271 1.20 19.21 19.73
CA VAL A 271 2.13 18.58 20.66
C VAL A 271 1.34 17.87 21.75
N GLN A 272 1.60 16.59 21.95
CA GLN A 272 1.06 15.84 23.07
C GLN A 272 1.83 16.21 24.35
N MET A 273 1.11 16.43 25.45
CA MET A 273 1.64 16.87 26.74
C MET A 273 1.42 15.83 27.84
N GLY A 274 1.85 14.59 27.63
CA GLY A 274 1.68 13.48 28.58
C GLY A 274 1.02 12.25 27.98
N GLU A 275 1.18 11.08 28.63
CA GLU A 275 0.58 9.82 28.20
C GLU A 275 -0.94 9.94 28.02
N ARG A 276 -1.47 9.39 26.92
CA ARG A 276 -2.91 9.20 26.71
C ARG A 276 -3.24 7.72 26.84
N ARG A 277 -4.27 7.39 27.61
CA ARG A 277 -4.72 6.00 27.79
C ARG A 277 -6.22 5.87 27.55
N ILE A 278 -6.60 4.84 26.80
CA ILE A 278 -7.99 4.45 26.60
C ILE A 278 -8.18 2.94 26.84
N THR A 279 -9.38 2.57 27.27
CA THR A 279 -9.81 1.18 27.36
C THR A 279 -11.02 0.98 26.47
N VAL A 280 -10.97 -0.02 25.60
CA VAL A 280 -12.03 -0.37 24.65
C VAL A 280 -12.66 -1.68 25.10
N LYS A 281 -13.92 -1.63 25.54
CA LYS A 281 -14.65 -2.79 26.06
C LYS A 281 -15.48 -3.41 24.94
N LEU A 282 -15.13 -4.62 24.49
CA LEU A 282 -15.80 -5.30 23.37
C LEU A 282 -15.93 -6.81 23.63
N PRO A 283 -16.96 -7.48 23.08
CA PRO A 283 -17.02 -8.94 23.06
C PRO A 283 -15.79 -9.55 22.41
N ALA A 284 -14.95 -10.24 23.18
CA ALA A 284 -13.71 -10.84 22.71
C ALA A 284 -13.29 -12.01 23.61
N LYS A 285 -12.37 -12.86 23.13
CA LYS A 285 -11.84 -13.98 23.93
C LYS A 285 -10.55 -13.64 24.66
N VAL A 286 -9.73 -12.77 24.08
CA VAL A 286 -8.39 -12.44 24.57
C VAL A 286 -8.19 -10.94 24.58
N PRO A 287 -7.46 -10.39 25.56
CA PRO A 287 -7.14 -8.98 25.57
C PRO A 287 -6.09 -8.64 24.51
N PHE A 288 -6.00 -7.36 24.17
CA PHE A 288 -5.06 -6.85 23.18
C PHE A 288 -4.52 -5.50 23.62
N LEU A 289 -3.23 -5.29 23.43
CA LEU A 289 -2.52 -4.04 23.72
C LEU A 289 -2.06 -3.41 22.42
N ILE A 290 -2.25 -2.09 22.30
CA ILE A 290 -1.54 -1.27 21.33
C ILE A 290 -1.01 -0.01 22.00
N MET A 291 0.23 0.35 21.66
CA MET A 291 0.93 1.53 22.08
C MET A 291 1.46 2.26 20.85
N GLY A 292 1.59 3.58 20.91
CA GLY A 292 2.35 4.28 19.87
C GLY A 292 2.86 5.65 20.27
N TYR A 293 3.99 5.99 19.65
CA TYR A 293 4.74 7.23 19.85
C TYR A 293 4.73 8.03 18.55
N LYS A 294 4.53 9.34 18.64
CA LYS A 294 4.51 10.21 17.46
C LYS A 294 5.92 10.35 16.87
N VAL A 295 6.08 10.00 15.59
CA VAL A 295 7.36 10.02 14.87
C VAL A 295 7.25 10.71 13.53
N PRO A 296 8.33 11.34 13.03
CA PRO A 296 8.32 11.95 11.71
C PRO A 296 8.18 10.89 10.62
N THR A 297 7.75 11.33 9.45
CA THR A 297 7.84 10.60 8.18
C THR A 297 8.89 11.24 7.28
N LEU A 298 9.26 10.55 6.20
CA LEU A 298 10.20 11.10 5.22
C LEU A 298 9.71 12.44 4.65
N LYS A 299 8.39 12.60 4.46
CA LYS A 299 7.81 13.87 4.02
C LYS A 299 8.04 14.98 5.04
N THR A 300 7.67 14.73 6.30
CA THR A 300 7.75 15.76 7.34
C THR A 300 9.17 16.14 7.73
N ILE A 301 10.13 15.20 7.69
CA ILE A 301 11.53 15.50 8.03
C ILE A 301 12.18 16.36 6.94
N ILE A 302 11.87 16.10 5.67
CA ILE A 302 12.33 16.90 4.53
C ILE A 302 11.76 18.30 4.61
N GLU A 303 10.46 18.45 4.90
CA GLU A 303 9.82 19.76 5.03
C GLU A 303 10.40 20.60 6.16
N LYS A 304 10.88 19.96 7.23
CA LYS A 304 11.56 20.62 8.34
C LYS A 304 13.05 20.83 8.13
N SER A 305 13.62 20.32 7.02
CA SER A 305 15.07 20.33 6.77
C SER A 305 15.88 19.67 7.90
N GLU A 306 15.33 18.59 8.48
CA GLU A 306 15.94 17.78 9.54
C GLU A 306 16.73 16.59 8.94
N ASP A 307 17.50 15.87 9.77
CA ASP A 307 18.34 14.75 9.31
C ASP A 307 17.48 13.55 8.84
N GLU A 308 17.39 13.37 7.52
CA GLU A 308 16.70 12.24 6.89
C GLU A 308 17.17 10.86 7.41
N ASN A 309 18.39 10.74 7.92
CA ASN A 309 18.91 9.47 8.45
C ASN A 309 18.11 8.97 9.65
N GLU A 310 17.42 9.85 10.38
CA GLU A 310 16.54 9.46 11.49
C GLU A 310 15.37 8.58 11.03
N ILE A 311 14.85 8.80 9.82
CA ILE A 311 13.75 8.00 9.24
C ILE A 311 14.20 6.56 9.02
N TYR A 312 15.37 6.38 8.43
CA TYR A 312 15.94 5.05 8.17
C TYR A 312 16.38 4.37 9.47
N ALA A 313 16.84 5.13 10.46
CA ALA A 313 17.15 4.60 11.78
C ALA A 313 15.89 4.12 12.52
N LEU A 314 14.75 4.82 12.39
CA LEU A 314 13.46 4.35 12.92
C LEU A 314 12.99 3.06 12.24
N GLU A 315 13.19 2.94 10.93
CA GLU A 315 12.84 1.72 10.20
C GLU A 315 13.72 0.52 10.62
N VAL A 316 15.03 0.74 10.79
CA VAL A 316 15.93 -0.29 11.34
C VAL A 316 15.59 -0.60 12.80
N LEU A 317 15.18 0.39 13.61
CA LEU A 317 14.71 0.18 14.97
C LEU A 317 13.50 -0.77 15.00
N ALA A 318 12.51 -0.57 14.13
CA ALA A 318 11.38 -1.49 13.98
C ALA A 318 11.86 -2.90 13.61
N GLY A 319 12.83 -3.04 12.70
CA GLY A 319 13.43 -4.32 12.35
C GLY A 319 14.22 -4.99 13.50
N VAL A 320 14.86 -4.23 14.38
CA VAL A 320 15.52 -4.78 15.59
C VAL A 320 14.46 -5.36 16.56
N LEU A 321 13.35 -4.64 16.72
CA LEU A 321 12.28 -5.01 17.64
C LEU A 321 11.40 -6.13 17.10
N ASP A 322 11.12 -6.16 15.79
CA ASP A 322 10.15 -7.07 15.16
C ASP A 322 10.49 -7.53 13.71
N GLY A 323 11.78 -7.58 13.34
CA GLY A 323 12.21 -8.05 12.00
C GLY A 323 12.11 -9.58 11.76
N GLY A 324 11.17 -10.26 12.42
CA GLY A 324 10.96 -11.71 12.35
C GLY A 324 11.36 -12.47 13.61
N ASN A 325 11.37 -13.80 13.55
CA ASN A 325 11.44 -14.68 14.71
C ASN A 325 12.66 -14.52 15.65
N SER A 326 13.75 -13.93 15.16
CA SER A 326 14.97 -13.63 15.92
C SER A 326 15.04 -12.19 16.44
N SER A 327 13.98 -11.40 16.26
CA SER A 327 13.84 -10.05 16.81
C SER A 327 13.76 -10.03 18.33
N ARG A 328 14.00 -8.86 18.94
CA ARG A 328 14.00 -8.73 20.41
C ARG A 328 12.64 -9.08 21.01
N LEU A 329 11.53 -8.63 20.42
CA LEU A 329 10.19 -8.92 20.97
C LEU A 329 9.87 -10.42 20.87
N SER A 330 10.11 -11.04 19.71
CA SER A 330 9.88 -12.48 19.54
C SER A 330 10.73 -13.33 20.49
N GLN A 331 12.03 -13.07 20.60
CA GLN A 331 12.91 -13.84 21.48
C GLN A 331 12.55 -13.63 22.95
N ARG A 332 12.44 -12.38 23.40
CA ARG A 332 12.30 -12.08 24.83
C ARG A 332 10.89 -12.33 25.34
N LEU A 333 9.86 -11.86 24.65
CA LEU A 333 8.48 -11.85 25.16
C LEU A 333 7.71 -13.13 24.79
N ILE A 334 7.98 -13.73 23.64
CA ILE A 334 7.24 -14.92 23.18
C ILE A 334 7.94 -16.22 23.59
N ARG A 335 9.27 -16.30 23.44
CA ARG A 335 10.03 -17.55 23.62
C ARG A 335 10.68 -17.71 24.99
N GLU A 336 11.37 -16.68 25.48
CA GLU A 336 12.13 -16.77 26.73
C GLU A 336 11.25 -16.57 27.97
N THR A 337 10.56 -15.43 28.05
CA THR A 337 9.71 -15.11 29.22
C THR A 337 8.28 -15.59 29.09
N GLU A 338 7.87 -15.94 27.86
CA GLU A 338 6.54 -16.50 27.58
C GLU A 338 5.35 -15.60 27.97
N ILE A 339 5.59 -14.30 28.20
CA ILE A 339 4.56 -13.32 28.61
C ILE A 339 3.54 -13.06 27.49
N ALA A 340 3.92 -13.23 26.22
CA ALA A 340 3.11 -12.89 25.05
C ALA A 340 2.84 -14.10 24.14
N THR A 341 1.62 -14.18 23.57
CA THR A 341 1.36 -15.02 22.39
C THR A 341 1.78 -14.31 21.11
N SER A 342 1.67 -12.98 21.10
CA SER A 342 2.19 -12.13 20.02
C SER A 342 2.69 -10.81 20.60
N ALA A 343 3.77 -10.30 20.03
CA ALA A 343 4.31 -8.98 20.28
C ALA A 343 4.98 -8.49 19.01
N GLY A 344 4.71 -7.25 18.61
CA GLY A 344 5.25 -6.68 17.38
C GLY A 344 5.48 -5.18 17.46
N ALA A 345 6.25 -4.68 16.50
CA ALA A 345 6.60 -3.27 16.38
C ALA A 345 6.56 -2.84 14.91
N GLY A 346 6.05 -1.63 14.64
CA GLY A 346 5.83 -1.17 13.28
C GLY A 346 6.04 0.32 13.10
N TYR A 347 6.61 0.69 11.96
CA TYR A 347 6.79 2.06 11.53
C TYR A 347 6.71 2.14 10.00
N ASN A 348 5.92 3.09 9.48
CA ASN A 348 5.81 3.36 8.04
C ASN A 348 6.28 4.80 7.75
N PRO A 349 7.40 4.99 7.04
CA PRO A 349 7.94 6.31 6.76
C PRO A 349 7.25 7.06 5.62
N TYR A 350 6.33 6.41 4.88
CA TYR A 350 5.76 6.92 3.64
C TYR A 350 4.33 7.44 3.84
N SER A 351 4.23 8.64 4.40
CA SER A 351 2.96 9.31 4.68
C SER A 351 3.15 10.82 4.67
N ARG A 352 2.11 11.59 4.30
CA ARG A 352 2.16 13.06 4.18
C ARG A 352 2.34 13.78 5.51
N GLN A 353 1.76 13.24 6.58
CA GLN A 353 1.76 13.84 7.91
C GLN A 353 2.58 12.99 8.88
N GLN A 354 2.76 13.50 10.11
CA GLN A 354 3.39 12.75 11.19
C GLN A 354 2.64 11.43 11.43
N THR A 355 3.37 10.37 11.75
CA THR A 355 2.81 9.02 11.95
C THR A 355 3.15 8.49 13.34
N LEU A 356 2.84 7.21 13.60
CA LEU A 356 3.13 6.52 14.84
C LEU A 356 4.19 5.44 14.64
N PHE A 357 5.12 5.34 15.59
CA PHE A 357 5.88 4.12 15.84
C PHE A 357 5.07 3.30 16.83
N THR A 358 4.61 2.13 16.40
CA THR A 358 3.62 1.34 17.13
C THR A 358 4.24 0.10 17.74
N PHE A 359 3.71 -0.30 18.89
CA PHE A 359 3.91 -1.60 19.49
C PHE A 359 2.55 -2.23 19.71
N SER A 360 2.42 -3.54 19.50
CA SER A 360 1.17 -4.24 19.78
C SER A 360 1.42 -5.66 20.24
N GLY A 361 0.45 -6.27 20.90
CA GLY A 361 0.56 -7.66 21.32
C GLY A 361 -0.65 -8.19 22.07
N MET A 362 -0.62 -9.50 22.29
CA MET A 362 -1.59 -10.23 23.09
C MET A 362 -0.83 -10.98 24.20
N PRO A 363 -1.23 -10.80 25.48
CA PRO A 363 -0.61 -11.56 26.55
C PRO A 363 -0.96 -13.05 26.41
N ARG A 364 -0.05 -13.91 26.87
CA ARG A 364 -0.32 -15.34 26.98
C ARG A 364 -1.31 -15.58 28.12
N GLU A 365 -2.03 -16.70 28.06
CA GLU A 365 -2.90 -17.15 29.15
C GLU A 365 -2.13 -17.18 30.48
N GLY A 366 -2.74 -16.64 31.54
CA GLY A 366 -2.09 -16.46 32.85
C GLY A 366 -1.36 -15.13 33.03
N HIS A 367 -1.12 -14.37 31.96
CA HIS A 367 -0.49 -13.04 32.01
C HIS A 367 -1.49 -11.91 31.77
N THR A 368 -1.19 -10.74 32.35
CA THR A 368 -1.99 -9.52 32.24
C THR A 368 -1.49 -8.59 31.14
N VAL A 369 -2.36 -7.69 30.68
CA VAL A 369 -1.96 -6.61 29.75
C VAL A 369 -0.90 -5.69 30.36
N ALA A 370 -0.96 -5.46 31.67
CA ALA A 370 0.02 -4.61 32.38
C ALA A 370 1.42 -5.25 32.37
N GLU A 371 1.52 -6.57 32.55
CA GLU A 371 2.79 -7.30 32.44
C GLU A 371 3.36 -7.23 31.02
N LEU A 372 2.50 -7.39 30.00
CA LEU A 372 2.91 -7.24 28.60
C LEU A 372 3.40 -5.81 28.29
N GLU A 373 2.66 -4.79 28.73
CA GLU A 373 3.05 -3.39 28.55
C GLU A 373 4.41 -3.10 29.19
N LEU A 374 4.61 -3.57 30.43
CA LEU A 374 5.87 -3.41 31.14
C LEU A 374 7.01 -4.16 30.42
N ALA A 375 6.75 -5.35 29.91
CA ALA A 375 7.74 -6.13 29.15
C ALA A 375 8.16 -5.41 27.85
N ILE A 376 7.22 -4.79 27.14
CA ILE A 376 7.51 -3.97 25.95
C ILE A 376 8.31 -2.71 26.36
N LYS A 377 7.85 -1.96 27.36
CA LYS A 377 8.56 -0.77 27.88
C LYS A 377 9.98 -1.10 28.32
N LYS A 378 10.21 -2.29 28.91
CA LYS A 378 11.56 -2.78 29.25
C LYS A 378 12.44 -2.97 28.02
N GLN A 379 11.91 -3.50 26.90
CA GLN A 379 12.69 -3.60 25.67
C GLN A 379 13.02 -2.23 25.06
N ILE A 380 12.10 -1.26 25.18
CA ILE A 380 12.32 0.14 24.77
C ILE A 380 13.45 0.75 25.62
N ALA A 381 13.40 0.61 26.95
CA ALA A 381 14.47 1.10 27.82
C ALA A 381 15.83 0.47 27.49
N ILE A 382 15.88 -0.85 27.26
CA ILE A 382 17.12 -1.55 26.89
C ILE A 382 17.72 -0.99 25.60
N ILE A 383 16.93 -0.73 24.55
CA ILE A 383 17.46 -0.17 23.30
C ILE A 383 17.87 1.30 23.45
N GLN A 384 17.23 2.05 24.34
CA GLN A 384 17.61 3.42 24.69
C GLN A 384 18.93 3.44 25.47
N GLU A 385 19.20 2.48 26.35
CA GLU A 385 20.43 2.40 27.14
C GLU A 385 21.60 1.75 26.40
N THR A 386 21.33 0.65 25.69
CA THR A 386 22.34 -0.18 25.03
C THR A 386 22.01 -0.32 23.54
N PRO A 387 22.86 0.22 22.64
CA PRO A 387 22.63 0.11 21.20
C PRO A 387 22.71 -1.36 20.73
N PRO A 388 22.15 -1.71 19.56
CA PRO A 388 22.29 -3.05 18.99
C PRO A 388 23.74 -3.46 18.82
N SER A 389 24.04 -4.74 19.02
CA SER A 389 25.37 -5.25 18.70
C SER A 389 25.62 -5.15 17.19
N LYS A 390 26.89 -5.14 16.77
CA LYS A 390 27.24 -5.12 15.34
C LYS A 390 26.63 -6.32 14.59
N GLN A 391 26.61 -7.51 15.21
CA GLN A 391 26.02 -8.71 14.62
C GLN A 391 24.50 -8.58 14.49
N GLU A 392 23.82 -8.09 15.53
CA GLU A 392 22.38 -7.86 15.52
C GLU A 392 21.99 -6.85 14.43
N LEU A 393 22.69 -5.71 14.37
CA LEU A 393 22.45 -4.66 13.38
C LEU A 393 22.65 -5.17 11.95
N ASN A 394 23.74 -5.91 11.69
CA ASN A 394 24.02 -6.46 10.37
C ASN A 394 22.94 -7.45 9.92
N ARG A 395 22.48 -8.32 10.85
CA ARG A 395 21.38 -9.25 10.57
C ARG A 395 20.10 -8.49 10.21
N VAL A 396 19.72 -7.49 11.00
CA VAL A 396 18.50 -6.71 10.77
C VAL A 396 18.57 -5.96 9.45
N LYS A 397 19.71 -5.30 9.15
CA LYS A 397 19.90 -4.65 7.84
C LYS A 397 19.76 -5.64 6.69
N ALA A 398 20.36 -6.83 6.81
CA ALA A 398 20.22 -7.85 5.78
C ALA A 398 18.76 -8.26 5.57
N GLN A 399 17.95 -8.37 6.63
CA GLN A 399 16.52 -8.68 6.55
C GLN A 399 15.69 -7.55 5.93
N VAL A 400 15.93 -6.29 6.33
CA VAL A 400 15.25 -5.12 5.77
C VAL A 400 15.57 -4.99 4.27
N ILE A 401 16.84 -5.16 3.91
CA ILE A 401 17.29 -5.16 2.51
C ILE A 401 16.68 -6.32 1.74
N ALA A 402 16.69 -7.54 2.29
CA ALA A 402 16.11 -8.71 1.63
C ALA A 402 14.61 -8.51 1.36
N SER A 403 13.86 -7.98 2.32
CA SER A 403 12.44 -7.66 2.17
C SER A 403 12.20 -6.68 1.01
N SER A 404 13.00 -5.61 0.94
CA SER A 404 12.96 -4.67 -0.18
C SER A 404 13.34 -5.30 -1.53
N VAL A 405 14.26 -6.28 -1.55
CA VAL A 405 14.62 -7.02 -2.76
C VAL A 405 13.48 -7.95 -3.20
N TYR A 406 12.81 -8.64 -2.28
CA TYR A 406 11.66 -9.47 -2.60
C TYR A 406 10.51 -8.65 -3.19
N GLU A 407 10.26 -7.44 -2.68
CA GLU A 407 9.28 -6.53 -3.27
C GLU A 407 9.63 -6.14 -4.72
N LYS A 408 10.93 -5.97 -5.03
CA LYS A 408 11.38 -5.70 -6.40
C LYS A 408 11.13 -6.86 -7.37
N ASP A 409 10.97 -8.08 -6.88
CA ASP A 409 10.63 -9.21 -7.76
C ASP A 409 9.23 -9.05 -8.38
N SER A 410 8.34 -8.29 -7.74
CA SER A 410 6.99 -8.08 -8.24
C SER A 410 6.84 -6.75 -8.99
N SER A 411 6.49 -6.81 -10.28
CA SER A 411 6.18 -5.61 -11.06
C SER A 411 5.08 -4.76 -10.41
N PHE A 412 4.12 -5.40 -9.74
CA PHE A 412 3.07 -4.71 -8.98
C PHE A 412 3.64 -3.88 -7.83
N TYR A 413 4.49 -4.47 -6.98
CA TYR A 413 5.07 -3.75 -5.84
C TYR A 413 6.05 -2.67 -6.31
N GLN A 414 6.79 -2.88 -7.40
CA GLN A 414 7.60 -1.82 -8.02
C GLN A 414 6.74 -0.61 -8.42
N ALA A 415 5.60 -0.82 -9.08
CA ALA A 415 4.67 0.26 -9.42
C ALA A 415 4.06 0.91 -8.16
N MET A 416 3.71 0.11 -7.16
CA MET A 416 3.11 0.59 -5.91
C MET A 416 4.06 1.49 -5.13
N GLN A 417 5.34 1.15 -5.06
CA GLN A 417 6.36 1.98 -4.41
C GLN A 417 6.50 3.34 -5.10
N LEU A 418 6.54 3.36 -6.44
CA LEU A 418 6.61 4.59 -7.23
C LEU A 418 5.39 5.48 -7.00
N GLY A 419 4.20 4.89 -7.07
CA GLY A 419 2.93 5.60 -6.86
C GLY A 419 2.82 6.17 -5.45
N THR A 420 3.16 5.38 -4.43
CA THR A 420 3.15 5.81 -3.03
C THR A 420 4.06 7.01 -2.80
N LEU A 421 5.35 6.91 -3.17
CA LEU A 421 6.32 7.99 -2.95
C LEU A 421 5.94 9.30 -3.66
N GLU A 422 5.37 9.18 -4.86
CA GLU A 422 4.94 10.34 -5.64
C GLU A 422 3.68 10.99 -5.07
N THR A 423 2.73 10.20 -4.57
CA THR A 423 1.47 10.71 -4.03
C THR A 423 1.62 11.33 -2.65
N VAL A 424 2.46 10.78 -1.78
CA VAL A 424 2.76 11.37 -0.47
C VAL A 424 3.68 12.59 -0.55
N GLY A 425 4.14 12.95 -1.76
CA GLY A 425 4.89 14.18 -2.02
C GLY A 425 6.37 14.13 -1.61
N VAL A 426 6.92 12.92 -1.49
CA VAL A 426 8.36 12.66 -1.26
C VAL A 426 9.13 12.64 -2.58
N GLY A 427 8.48 12.14 -3.64
CA GLY A 427 9.08 11.97 -4.96
C GLY A 427 9.67 10.58 -5.15
N TRP A 428 9.34 9.95 -6.28
CA TRP A 428 9.71 8.56 -6.57
C TRP A 428 11.23 8.31 -6.59
N GLN A 429 12.03 9.34 -6.84
CA GLN A 429 13.50 9.25 -6.90
C GLN A 429 14.11 8.85 -5.56
N LYS A 430 13.45 9.12 -4.43
CA LYS A 430 13.94 8.74 -3.10
C LYS A 430 14.12 7.24 -2.92
N LYS A 431 13.46 6.41 -3.74
CA LYS A 431 13.68 4.96 -3.71
C LYS A 431 15.13 4.59 -4.09
N ASP A 432 15.81 5.42 -4.86
CA ASP A 432 17.17 5.12 -5.35
C ASP A 432 18.21 5.27 -4.24
N ASP A 433 17.92 6.11 -3.23
CA ASP A 433 18.75 6.29 -2.05
C ASP A 433 18.51 5.24 -0.96
N TYR A 434 17.34 4.59 -0.95
CA TYR A 434 16.86 3.77 0.16
C TYR A 434 17.88 2.71 0.63
N LEU A 435 18.39 1.90 -0.30
CA LEU A 435 19.34 0.82 0.02
C LEU A 435 20.62 1.37 0.67
N LYS A 436 21.17 2.44 0.09
CA LYS A 436 22.38 3.11 0.58
C LYS A 436 22.14 3.68 1.98
N LYS A 437 20.99 4.32 2.19
CA LYS A 437 20.62 4.91 3.49
C LYS A 437 20.45 3.87 4.58
N ILE A 438 19.74 2.77 4.33
CA ILE A 438 19.61 1.65 5.29
C ILE A 438 20.99 1.04 5.62
N GLN A 439 21.85 0.84 4.62
CA GLN A 439 23.20 0.31 4.84
C GLN A 439 24.07 1.22 5.72
N GLN A 440 23.85 2.54 5.69
CA GLN A 440 24.62 3.52 6.45
C GLN A 440 24.17 3.65 7.92
N VAL A 441 22.98 3.19 8.29
CA VAL A 441 22.45 3.33 9.66
C VAL A 441 23.39 2.72 10.70
N THR A 442 23.79 3.46 11.72
CA THR A 442 24.65 2.95 12.80
C THR A 442 23.83 2.48 14.00
N ALA A 443 24.43 1.65 14.86
CA ALA A 443 23.79 1.20 16.10
C ALA A 443 23.46 2.37 17.03
N GLN A 444 24.33 3.39 17.04
CA GLN A 444 24.16 4.64 17.78
C GLN A 444 22.99 5.47 17.23
N GLN A 445 22.79 5.50 15.91
CA GLN A 445 21.62 6.17 15.33
C GLN A 445 20.31 5.47 15.72
N VAL A 446 20.27 4.13 15.72
CA VAL A 446 19.11 3.36 16.20
C VAL A 446 18.78 3.69 17.66
N GLN A 447 19.80 3.72 18.52
CA GLN A 447 19.63 4.12 19.92
C GLN A 447 19.19 5.59 20.04
N ALA A 448 19.78 6.49 19.26
CA ALA A 448 19.49 7.91 19.30
C ALA A 448 18.03 8.21 18.95
N VAL A 449 17.48 7.57 17.91
CA VAL A 449 16.06 7.74 17.55
C VAL A 449 15.13 7.09 18.58
N ALA A 450 15.52 5.97 19.18
CA ALA A 450 14.76 5.38 20.29
C ALA A 450 14.69 6.34 21.49
N LYS A 451 15.81 6.98 21.83
CA LYS A 451 15.90 8.01 22.89
C LYS A 451 15.13 9.28 22.51
N LYS A 452 15.17 9.71 21.26
CA LYS A 452 14.52 10.95 20.83
C LYS A 452 13.00 10.83 20.79
N TYR A 453 12.48 9.71 20.29
CA TYR A 453 11.08 9.61 19.91
C TYR A 453 10.23 8.72 20.81
N LEU A 454 10.80 7.71 21.47
CA LEU A 454 10.03 6.79 22.31
C LEU A 454 9.94 7.31 23.75
N GLN A 455 9.30 8.48 23.89
CA GLN A 455 9.13 9.21 25.14
C GLN A 455 7.68 9.15 25.63
N ASP A 456 7.48 8.86 26.91
CA ASP A 456 6.15 8.63 27.50
C ASP A 456 5.21 9.85 27.40
N ASP A 457 5.76 11.07 27.36
CA ASP A 457 4.97 12.29 27.12
C ASP A 457 4.27 12.32 25.75
N SER A 458 4.72 11.49 24.80
CA SER A 458 4.14 11.33 23.46
C SER A 458 3.44 9.98 23.25
N LEU A 459 3.36 9.15 24.30
CA LEU A 459 2.80 7.81 24.25
C LEU A 459 1.27 7.85 24.27
N THR A 460 0.64 7.13 23.34
CA THR A 460 -0.75 6.73 23.47
C THR A 460 -0.84 5.23 23.70
N VAL A 461 -1.70 4.79 24.62
CA VAL A 461 -1.96 3.38 24.92
C VAL A 461 -3.46 3.11 24.78
N ALA A 462 -3.80 2.03 24.07
CA ALA A 462 -5.15 1.48 24.06
C ALA A 462 -5.13 0.01 24.46
N VAL A 463 -6.07 -0.35 25.34
CA VAL A 463 -6.26 -1.73 25.80
C VAL A 463 -7.65 -2.21 25.38
N LEU A 464 -7.72 -3.33 24.67
CA LEU A 464 -8.94 -4.10 24.50
C LEU A 464 -9.20 -4.88 25.79
N ASP A 465 -10.30 -4.55 26.46
CA ASP A 465 -10.84 -5.24 27.63
C ASP A 465 -11.97 -6.21 27.20
N PRO A 466 -11.70 -7.52 27.11
CA PRO A 466 -12.66 -8.50 26.61
C PRO A 466 -13.90 -8.60 27.51
N GLN A 467 -15.07 -8.36 26.91
CA GLN A 467 -16.36 -8.60 27.55
C GLN A 467 -16.90 -9.98 27.16
N PRO A 468 -17.78 -10.58 27.96
CA PRO A 468 -18.44 -11.84 27.61
C PRO A 468 -19.09 -11.77 26.23
N ILE A 469 -18.85 -12.80 25.41
CA ILE A 469 -19.53 -12.96 24.12
C ILE A 469 -20.91 -13.53 24.41
N ASP A 470 -21.95 -12.75 24.16
CA ASP A 470 -23.34 -13.23 24.24
C ASP A 470 -23.59 -14.28 23.17
N THR A 471 -23.64 -15.56 23.58
CA THR A 471 -23.91 -16.70 22.68
C THR A 471 -25.39 -16.90 22.38
N SER A 472 -26.29 -16.15 23.05
CA SER A 472 -27.74 -16.24 22.85
C SER A 472 -28.25 -15.38 21.70
N LYS A 473 -27.50 -14.35 21.31
CA LYS A 473 -27.78 -13.58 20.10
C LYS A 473 -27.12 -14.28 18.91
N PRO A 474 -27.88 -14.76 17.91
CA PRO A 474 -27.26 -15.25 16.69
C PRO A 474 -26.39 -14.13 16.13
N ARG A 475 -25.12 -14.42 15.84
CA ARG A 475 -24.30 -13.58 14.96
C ARG A 475 -25.20 -13.30 13.77
N LYS A 476 -25.57 -12.04 13.52
CA LYS A 476 -26.34 -11.70 12.33
C LYS A 476 -25.53 -12.23 11.16
N SER A 477 -25.96 -13.36 10.58
CA SER A 477 -25.32 -13.90 9.40
C SER A 477 -25.74 -12.97 8.28
N HIS A 478 -24.98 -11.89 8.10
CA HIS A 478 -25.13 -11.04 6.95
C HIS A 478 -24.75 -11.92 5.77
N ARG A 479 -25.77 -12.43 5.05
CA ARG A 479 -25.54 -13.07 3.76
C ARG A 479 -24.82 -12.03 2.93
N ALA A 480 -23.53 -12.25 2.70
CA ALA A 480 -22.78 -11.50 1.71
C ALA A 480 -23.60 -11.60 0.41
N ALA A 481 -24.20 -10.48 -0.02
CA ALA A 481 -24.66 -10.38 -1.39
C ALA A 481 -23.41 -10.65 -2.23
N GLY A 482 -23.43 -11.76 -2.97
CA GLY A 482 -22.28 -12.30 -3.67
C GLY A 482 -21.75 -11.33 -4.72
N GLY A 483 -20.92 -10.39 -4.32
CA GLY A 483 -19.94 -9.74 -5.15
C GLY A 483 -18.62 -10.46 -4.94
N ARG A 484 -18.28 -11.41 -5.82
CA ARG A 484 -16.88 -11.85 -5.97
C ARG A 484 -16.09 -10.64 -6.45
N ARG A 485 -15.52 -9.84 -5.54
CA ARG A 485 -14.43 -8.92 -5.84
C ARG A 485 -13.42 -8.94 -4.70
N GLY A 486 -12.16 -9.03 -5.10
CA GLY A 486 -11.03 -9.32 -4.23
C GLY A 486 -10.84 -8.25 -3.17
N HIS A 487 -10.59 -8.71 -1.96
CA HIS A 487 -10.08 -7.92 -0.87
C HIS A 487 -8.57 -8.12 -0.75
#